data_AF-A0A9D0U2C5-F1
#
_entry.id   AF-A0A9D0U2C5-F1
#
_cell.length_a   1.000
_cell.length_b   1.000
_cell.length_c   1.000
_cell.angle_alpha   90.00
_cell.angle_beta   90.00
_cell.angle_gamma   90.00
#
_symmetry.space_group_name_H-M   'P 1'
#
loop_
_entity.id
_entity.type
_entity.pdbx_description
1 polymer ?
#
loop_
_entity_poly.entity_id
_entity_poly.type
_entity_poly.pdbx_seq_one_letter_code
_entity_poly.pdbx_strand_id
1 'polypeptide(L)'
;MKLALTILAALSTLLFIVLYGKIIFTSFKHHVITGFISLAPGLNLIILPSIWDKIGRIFIISTISLGVALSTWYASGYSYLKQNNLFPGQQQVTQQTSQVEQTEQAAEEPKNTNLSDDIEEIGLRPKPLHYLVFVDTVKEKYSELSNNDLRITLADNSIIEGRSTGTTAESISIEKYKQLEGEDIPQVQTIKISNIKRLQTLTLSIQ
;
A
#
# COMPACT_ATOMS: atom_id res chain seq x y z
N MET A 1 9.83 1.41 -17.02
CA MET A 1 10.32 1.73 -15.65
C MET A 1 10.84 0.52 -14.90
N LYS A 2 10.12 -0.62 -14.79
CA LYS A 2 10.57 -1.81 -14.03
C LYS A 2 11.98 -2.34 -14.40
N LEU A 3 12.31 -2.36 -15.70
CA LEU A 3 13.60 -2.85 -16.18
C LEU A 3 14.77 -1.97 -15.70
N ALA A 4 14.59 -0.63 -15.73
CA ALA A 4 15.60 0.32 -15.26
C ALA A 4 15.85 0.21 -13.75
N LEU A 5 14.78 0.05 -12.94
CA LEU A 5 14.92 -0.17 -11.49
C LEU A 5 15.65 -1.49 -11.19
N THR A 6 15.37 -2.54 -11.97
CA THR A 6 16.01 -3.85 -11.76
C THR A 6 17.50 -3.80 -12.11
N ILE A 7 17.86 -3.14 -13.22
CA ILE A 7 19.27 -2.92 -13.60
C ILE A 7 19.99 -2.09 -12.55
N LEU A 8 19.37 -1.02 -12.05
CA LEU A 8 19.97 -0.17 -11.03
C LEU A 8 20.19 -0.94 -9.72
N ALA A 9 19.21 -1.72 -9.27
CA ALA A 9 19.34 -2.59 -8.10
C ALA A 9 20.48 -3.60 -8.28
N ALA A 10 20.52 -4.30 -9.43
CA ALA A 10 21.56 -5.27 -9.72
C ALA A 10 22.96 -4.63 -9.72
N LEU A 11 23.10 -3.44 -10.31
CA LEU A 11 24.37 -2.72 -10.36
C LEU A 11 24.81 -2.25 -8.97
N SER A 12 23.89 -1.72 -8.16
CA SER A 12 24.17 -1.30 -6.79
C SER A 12 24.54 -2.47 -5.88
N THR A 13 23.85 -3.61 -6.00
CA THR A 13 24.18 -4.83 -5.25
C THR A 13 25.54 -5.39 -5.67
N LEU A 14 25.82 -5.44 -6.97
CA LEU A 14 27.12 -5.90 -7.46
C LEU A 14 28.26 -5.01 -6.95
N LEU A 15 28.07 -3.69 -7.04
CA LEU A 15 29.05 -2.71 -6.56
C LEU A 15 29.26 -2.85 -5.05
N PHE A 16 28.18 -3.03 -4.28
CA PHE A 16 28.27 -3.30 -2.85
C PHE A 16 29.11 -4.54 -2.55
N ILE A 17 28.84 -5.67 -3.21
CA ILE A 17 29.55 -6.94 -2.98
C ILE A 17 31.05 -6.77 -3.26
N VAL A 18 31.43 -6.13 -4.37
CA VAL A 18 32.83 -5.96 -4.75
C VAL A 18 33.58 -5.05 -3.76
N LEU A 19 32.99 -3.91 -3.39
CA LEU A 19 33.63 -3.00 -2.43
C LEU A 19 33.66 -3.61 -1.02
N TYR A 20 32.59 -4.27 -0.60
CA TYR A 20 32.48 -4.88 0.72
C TYR A 20 33.45 -6.06 0.88
N GLY A 21 33.60 -6.89 -0.15
CA GLY A 21 34.60 -7.96 -0.17
C GLY A 21 36.03 -7.44 0.01
N LYS A 22 36.36 -6.28 -0.56
CA LYS A 22 37.67 -5.63 -0.35
C LYS A 22 37.89 -5.19 1.09
N ILE A 23 36.83 -4.76 1.78
CA ILE A 23 36.87 -4.40 3.19
C ILE A 23 37.13 -5.65 4.03
N ILE A 24 36.36 -6.73 3.82
CA ILE A 24 36.55 -8.02 4.50
C ILE A 24 37.99 -8.50 4.33
N PHE A 25 38.51 -8.52 3.10
CA PHE A 25 39.86 -9.00 2.82
C PHE A 25 40.93 -8.20 3.57
N THR A 26 40.75 -6.88 3.65
CA THR A 26 41.69 -6.01 4.37
C THR A 26 41.56 -6.18 5.88
N SER A 27 40.37 -6.41 6.41
CA SER A 27 40.14 -6.73 7.83
C SER A 27 40.83 -8.05 8.22
N PHE A 28 40.71 -9.10 7.40
CA PHE A 28 41.41 -10.37 7.63
C PHE A 28 42.94 -10.22 7.60
N LYS A 29 43.47 -9.31 6.77
CA LYS A 29 44.91 -9.05 6.69
C LYS A 29 45.48 -8.41 7.96
N HIS A 30 44.67 -7.63 8.68
CA HIS A 30 45.13 -6.91 9.88
C HIS A 30 44.76 -7.62 11.18
N HIS A 31 43.51 -8.09 11.33
CA HIS A 31 43.08 -8.85 12.50
C HIS A 31 41.99 -9.88 12.14
N VAL A 32 42.29 -11.17 12.32
CA VAL A 32 41.39 -12.29 11.98
C VAL A 32 40.02 -12.17 12.67
N ILE A 33 40.00 -11.80 13.96
CA ILE A 33 38.76 -11.62 14.74
C ILE A 33 37.90 -10.49 14.14
N THR A 34 38.53 -9.39 13.73
CA THR A 34 37.82 -8.29 13.07
C THR A 34 37.34 -8.64 11.66
N GLY A 35 38.04 -9.57 10.97
CA GLY A 35 37.59 -10.11 9.68
C GLY A 35 36.31 -10.93 9.79
N PHE A 36 36.16 -11.71 10.86
CA PHE A 36 34.90 -12.42 11.13
C PHE A 36 33.77 -11.46 11.51
N ILE A 37 34.05 -10.45 12.33
CA ILE A 37 33.04 -9.44 12.71
C ILE A 37 32.64 -8.60 11.48
N SER A 38 33.58 -8.33 10.56
CA SER A 38 33.31 -7.60 9.32
C SER A 38 32.62 -8.42 8.23
N LEU A 39 32.28 -9.70 8.44
CA LEU A 39 31.35 -10.41 7.56
C LEU A 39 29.91 -9.87 7.70
N ALA A 40 29.56 -9.30 8.86
CA ALA A 40 28.27 -8.70 9.10
C ALA A 40 28.30 -7.20 8.79
N PRO A 41 27.57 -6.71 7.76
CA PRO A 41 27.59 -5.30 7.34
C PRO A 41 27.31 -4.32 8.46
N GLY A 42 26.38 -4.66 9.36
CA GLY A 42 25.99 -3.80 10.49
C GLY A 42 26.98 -3.83 11.68
N LEU A 43 27.73 -4.92 11.87
CA LEU A 43 28.66 -5.03 13.01
C LEU A 43 30.01 -4.36 12.74
N ASN A 44 30.29 -4.04 11.47
CA ASN A 44 31.52 -3.37 11.06
C ASN A 44 31.65 -1.94 11.64
N LEU A 45 30.54 -1.32 12.07
CA LEU A 45 30.51 0.00 12.72
C LEU A 45 31.36 0.09 14.01
N ILE A 46 31.55 -1.04 14.71
CA ILE A 46 32.34 -1.09 15.95
C ILE A 46 33.84 -1.08 15.65
N ILE A 47 34.24 -1.56 14.46
CA ILE A 47 35.63 -1.72 14.03
C ILE A 47 36.12 -0.48 13.25
N LEU A 48 35.18 0.32 12.75
CA LEU A 48 35.41 1.51 11.94
C LEU A 48 36.49 2.48 12.48
N PRO A 49 36.57 2.79 13.79
CA PRO A 49 37.59 3.71 14.30
C PRO A 49 39.03 3.23 14.05
N SER A 50 39.25 1.91 14.01
CA SER A 50 40.58 1.30 13.95
C SER A 50 41.21 1.34 12.55
N ILE A 51 40.43 1.45 11.48
CA ILE A 51 40.91 1.31 10.08
C ILE A 51 40.36 2.42 9.16
N TRP A 52 39.82 3.48 9.78
CA TRP A 52 39.09 4.57 9.11
C TRP A 52 39.88 5.24 7.97
N ASP A 53 41.17 5.53 8.18
CA ASP A 53 41.97 6.28 7.22
C ASP A 53 42.17 5.57 5.87
N LYS A 54 42.14 4.23 5.87
CA LYS A 54 42.39 3.43 4.65
C LYS A 54 41.11 2.93 3.99
N ILE A 55 40.07 2.70 4.79
CA ILE A 55 38.83 2.05 4.34
C ILE A 55 37.62 2.98 4.33
N GLY A 56 37.66 4.12 5.04
CA GLY A 56 36.52 5.03 5.20
C GLY A 56 35.87 5.43 3.87
N ARG A 57 36.67 5.80 2.85
CA ARG A 57 36.14 6.16 1.52
C ARG A 57 35.41 4.99 0.83
N ILE A 58 35.99 3.79 0.88
CA ILE A 58 35.42 2.59 0.25
C ILE A 58 34.17 2.13 1.02
N PHE A 59 34.20 2.21 2.34
CA PHE A 59 33.08 1.91 3.22
C PHE A 59 31.89 2.84 2.97
N ILE A 60 32.10 4.15 2.89
CA ILE A 60 31.02 5.13 2.61
C ILE A 60 30.34 4.82 1.26
N ILE A 61 31.13 4.59 0.21
CA ILE A 61 30.58 4.27 -1.13
C ILE A 61 29.78 2.96 -1.11
N SER A 62 30.29 1.95 -0.40
CA SER A 62 29.60 0.67 -0.22
C SER A 62 28.27 0.85 0.52
N THR A 63 28.27 1.57 1.63
CA THR A 63 27.06 1.85 2.44
C THR A 63 26.02 2.64 1.66
N ILE A 64 26.43 3.65 0.89
CA ILE A 64 25.52 4.41 0.00
C ILE A 64 24.91 3.48 -1.05
N SER A 65 25.73 2.63 -1.68
CA SER A 65 25.26 1.66 -2.68
C SER A 65 24.25 0.67 -2.11
N LEU A 66 24.49 0.19 -0.88
CA LEU A 66 23.54 -0.66 -0.16
C LEU A 66 22.24 0.08 0.15
N GLY A 67 22.33 1.34 0.57
CA GLY A 67 21.16 2.19 0.81
C GLY A 67 20.31 2.38 -0.44
N VAL A 68 20.95 2.58 -1.61
CA VAL A 68 20.26 2.66 -2.90
C VAL A 68 19.61 1.33 -3.27
N ALA A 69 20.32 0.21 -3.08
CA ALA A 69 19.76 -1.12 -3.35
C ALA A 69 18.54 -1.41 -2.49
N LEU A 70 18.60 -1.12 -1.18
CA LEU A 70 17.47 -1.28 -0.26
C LEU A 70 16.30 -0.38 -0.64
N SER A 71 16.57 0.89 -0.94
CA SER A 71 15.54 1.85 -1.38
C SER A 71 14.85 1.36 -2.65
N THR A 72 15.60 0.80 -3.58
CA THR A 72 15.07 0.25 -4.83
C THR A 72 14.28 -1.03 -4.59
N TRP A 73 14.73 -1.88 -3.67
CA TRP A 73 14.02 -3.11 -3.30
C TRP A 73 12.69 -2.80 -2.60
N TYR A 74 12.66 -1.83 -1.67
CA TYR A 74 11.43 -1.37 -1.03
C TYR A 74 10.47 -0.71 -2.03
N ALA A 75 10.98 0.16 -2.91
CA ALA A 75 10.16 0.79 -3.95
C ALA A 75 9.58 -0.25 -4.94
N SER A 76 10.38 -1.28 -5.27
CA SER A 76 9.94 -2.41 -6.08
C SER A 76 8.88 -3.24 -5.37
N GLY A 77 9.11 -3.63 -4.11
CA GLY A 77 8.16 -4.41 -3.29
C GLY A 77 6.81 -3.72 -3.11
N TYR A 78 6.82 -2.41 -2.83
CA TYR A 78 5.60 -1.62 -2.75
C TYR A 78 4.81 -1.63 -4.07
N SER A 79 5.52 -1.58 -5.20
CA SER A 79 4.92 -1.66 -6.54
C SER A 79 4.34 -3.05 -6.85
N TYR A 80 4.97 -4.13 -6.36
CA TYR A 80 4.47 -5.50 -6.51
C TYR A 80 3.25 -5.79 -5.61
N LEU A 81 3.25 -5.29 -4.37
CA LEU A 81 2.12 -5.45 -3.44
C LEU A 81 0.88 -4.69 -3.90
N LYS A 82 1.06 -3.48 -4.44
CA LYS A 82 -0.02 -2.70 -5.07
C LYS A 82 -0.58 -3.38 -6.32
N GLN A 83 0.27 -4.09 -7.08
CA GLN A 83 -0.16 -4.78 -8.29
C GLN A 83 -0.95 -6.07 -8.02
N ASN A 84 -0.71 -6.73 -6.88
CA ASN A 84 -1.32 -8.02 -6.55
C ASN A 84 -2.43 -7.93 -5.50
N ASN A 85 -2.91 -6.74 -5.12
CA ASN A 85 -3.91 -6.52 -4.05
C ASN A 85 -3.57 -7.25 -2.73
N LEU A 86 -2.29 -7.52 -2.46
CA LEU A 86 -1.82 -8.30 -1.31
C LEU A 86 -1.66 -7.45 -0.05
N PHE A 87 -2.24 -6.24 -0.02
CA PHE A 87 -2.41 -5.51 1.24
C PHE A 87 -3.51 -6.22 2.06
N PRO A 88 -3.18 -6.81 3.23
CA PRO A 88 -4.18 -7.39 4.11
C PRO A 88 -5.05 -6.27 4.67
N GLY A 89 -6.21 -6.03 4.05
CA GLY A 89 -7.13 -4.96 4.44
C GLY A 89 -8.22 -4.63 3.41
N GLN A 90 -8.10 -5.08 2.16
CA GLN A 90 -9.11 -4.85 1.12
C GLN A 90 -9.69 -6.19 0.66
N GLN A 91 -10.62 -6.75 1.44
CA GLN A 91 -11.40 -7.91 1.01
C GLN A 91 -12.33 -7.48 -0.14
N GLN A 92 -12.05 -7.96 -1.36
CA GLN A 92 -13.02 -7.94 -2.46
C GLN A 92 -14.04 -9.06 -2.23
N VAL A 93 -15.22 -8.72 -1.74
CA VAL A 93 -16.37 -9.62 -1.79
C VAL A 93 -16.83 -9.69 -3.25
N THR A 94 -16.55 -10.82 -3.90
CA THR A 94 -17.21 -11.18 -5.15
C THR A 94 -18.52 -11.84 -4.78
N GLN A 95 -19.66 -11.20 -5.04
CA GLN A 95 -20.96 -11.87 -4.96
C GLN A 95 -21.73 -11.78 -6.27
N GLN A 96 -22.03 -13.00 -6.70
CA GLN A 96 -22.80 -13.50 -7.81
C GLN A 96 -24.21 -12.88 -7.83
N THR A 97 -24.63 -12.41 -9.01
CA THR A 97 -26.00 -11.98 -9.27
C THR A 97 -26.97 -13.15 -9.10
N SER A 98 -27.99 -12.98 -8.28
CA SER A 98 -29.27 -13.68 -8.40
C SER A 98 -30.38 -12.66 -8.17
N GLN A 99 -31.15 -12.44 -9.23
CA GLN A 99 -32.39 -11.68 -9.23
C GLN A 99 -33.43 -12.43 -8.39
N VAL A 100 -34.13 -11.74 -7.49
CA VAL A 100 -35.54 -12.04 -7.21
C VAL A 100 -36.29 -10.73 -6.95
N GLU A 101 -37.46 -10.71 -7.60
CA GLU A 101 -38.51 -9.73 -7.73
C GLU A 101 -39.29 -9.49 -6.42
N GLN A 102 -40.03 -8.38 -6.40
CA GLN A 102 -40.99 -7.86 -5.40
C GLN A 102 -41.56 -8.83 -4.34
N THR A 103 -41.76 -8.35 -3.10
CA THR A 103 -43.10 -8.06 -2.52
C THR A 103 -42.98 -7.46 -1.12
N GLU A 104 -43.67 -6.34 -0.95
CA GLU A 104 -44.01 -5.62 0.27
C GLU A 104 -45.08 -6.39 1.06
N GLN A 105 -44.95 -6.50 2.39
CA GLN A 105 -46.05 -6.34 3.39
C GLN A 105 -45.78 -7.03 4.76
N ALA A 106 -45.82 -6.17 5.78
CA ALA A 106 -46.08 -6.30 7.22
C ALA A 106 -46.21 -7.68 7.92
N ALA A 107 -45.38 -7.82 8.97
CA ALA A 107 -45.66 -8.22 10.36
C ALA A 107 -46.67 -9.33 10.65
N GLU A 108 -46.17 -10.41 11.27
CA GLU A 108 -46.88 -11.15 12.33
C GLU A 108 -45.87 -11.90 13.22
N GLU A 109 -45.93 -11.65 14.53
CA GLU A 109 -45.25 -12.40 15.60
C GLU A 109 -46.16 -13.55 16.04
N PRO A 110 -45.63 -14.73 16.41
CA PRO A 110 -46.01 -15.21 17.74
C PRO A 110 -44.88 -15.87 18.53
N LYS A 111 -44.87 -15.45 19.80
CA LYS A 111 -44.27 -16.02 21.01
C LYS A 111 -44.55 -17.52 21.20
N ASN A 112 -43.54 -18.31 21.60
CA ASN A 112 -43.55 -19.11 22.84
C ASN A 112 -42.27 -19.93 23.12
N THR A 113 -41.69 -19.63 24.29
CA THR A 113 -41.25 -20.54 25.38
C THR A 113 -40.28 -21.69 25.09
N ASN A 114 -39.06 -21.62 25.68
CA ASN A 114 -38.62 -22.52 26.77
C ASN A 114 -37.21 -22.16 27.29
N LEU A 115 -37.08 -22.29 28.61
CA LEU A 115 -35.88 -22.14 29.45
C LEU A 115 -34.87 -23.28 29.19
N SER A 116 -33.57 -22.97 29.14
CA SER A 116 -32.51 -23.70 29.88
C SER A 116 -31.11 -23.14 29.56
N ASP A 117 -30.45 -22.70 30.63
CA ASP A 117 -29.05 -22.85 31.05
C ASP A 117 -27.88 -22.84 30.04
N ASP A 118 -26.86 -22.07 30.47
CA ASP A 118 -25.44 -22.11 30.09
C ASP A 118 -25.04 -21.79 28.65
N ILE A 119 -24.79 -20.51 28.36
CA ILE A 119 -23.77 -20.12 27.39
C ILE A 119 -22.99 -18.92 27.95
N GLU A 120 -21.68 -19.14 28.10
CA GLU A 120 -20.66 -18.15 28.44
C GLU A 120 -20.86 -16.84 27.66
N GLU A 121 -20.74 -15.73 28.38
CA GLU A 121 -20.71 -14.39 27.85
C GLU A 121 -19.45 -14.19 26.97
N ILE A 122 -19.49 -14.70 25.73
CA ILE A 122 -18.59 -14.23 24.68
C ILE A 122 -19.08 -12.82 24.35
N GLY A 123 -18.43 -11.83 24.95
CA GLY A 123 -18.71 -10.41 24.71
C GLY A 123 -18.76 -10.11 23.22
N LEU A 124 -19.98 -10.11 22.67
CA LEU A 124 -20.26 -9.62 21.34
C LEU A 124 -20.00 -8.11 21.39
N ARG A 125 -18.84 -7.70 20.84
CA ARG A 125 -18.67 -6.32 20.42
C ARG A 125 -19.90 -5.93 19.61
N PRO A 126 -20.62 -4.84 19.95
CA PRO A 126 -21.73 -4.40 19.14
C PRO A 126 -21.21 -4.14 17.73
N LYS A 127 -21.72 -4.90 16.76
CA LYS A 127 -21.46 -4.62 15.34
C LYS A 127 -22.01 -3.21 15.08
N PRO A 128 -21.23 -2.31 14.49
CA PRO A 128 -21.73 -0.99 14.15
C PRO A 128 -22.93 -1.15 13.22
N LEU A 129 -24.04 -0.49 13.54
CA LEU A 129 -25.28 -0.54 12.76
C LEU A 129 -25.09 -0.09 11.30
N HIS A 130 -24.01 0.67 11.05
CA HIS A 130 -23.67 1.22 9.76
C HIS A 130 -22.16 1.13 9.49
N TYR A 131 -21.81 0.87 8.23
CA TYR A 131 -20.43 0.94 7.75
C TYR A 131 -20.37 1.58 6.37
N LEU A 132 -19.27 2.27 6.08
CA LEU A 132 -19.03 2.93 4.80
C LEU A 132 -18.40 1.94 3.82
N VAL A 133 -19.00 1.80 2.64
CA VAL A 133 -18.53 0.88 1.59
C VAL A 133 -18.45 1.62 0.27
N PHE A 134 -17.41 1.32 -0.51
CA PHE A 134 -17.35 1.73 -1.91
C PHE A 134 -18.16 0.77 -2.76
N VAL A 135 -19.24 1.27 -3.35
CA VAL A 135 -20.14 0.51 -4.24
C VAL A 135 -19.89 0.92 -5.68
N ASP A 136 -19.93 -0.04 -6.61
CA ASP A 136 -19.72 0.23 -8.02
C ASP A 136 -20.76 1.18 -8.59
N THR A 137 -20.29 2.19 -9.30
CA THR A 137 -21.13 3.20 -9.93
C THR A 137 -21.18 2.94 -11.43
N VAL A 138 -22.40 2.95 -11.97
CA VAL A 138 -22.63 2.82 -13.41
C VAL A 138 -22.21 4.09 -14.14
N LYS A 139 -21.69 3.97 -15.37
CA LYS A 139 -21.07 5.09 -16.12
C LYS A 139 -22.04 6.24 -16.38
N GLU A 140 -23.32 5.91 -16.53
CA GLU A 140 -24.40 6.86 -16.80
C GLU A 140 -24.58 7.86 -15.64
N LYS A 141 -24.20 7.48 -14.42
CA LYS A 141 -24.32 8.32 -13.22
C LYS A 141 -23.11 9.18 -12.94
N TYR A 142 -22.03 9.09 -13.73
CA TYR A 142 -20.78 9.78 -13.41
C TYR A 142 -20.95 11.29 -13.29
N SER A 143 -21.76 11.91 -14.15
CA SER A 143 -22.05 13.35 -14.12
C SER A 143 -22.71 13.83 -12.84
N GLU A 144 -23.36 12.94 -12.08
CA GLU A 144 -24.08 13.25 -10.85
C GLU A 144 -23.18 13.15 -9.61
N LEU A 145 -21.93 12.73 -9.78
CA LEU A 145 -21.06 12.36 -8.67
C LEU A 145 -20.33 13.53 -8.03
N SER A 146 -20.69 14.79 -8.31
CA SER A 146 -20.05 15.94 -7.66
C SER A 146 -20.19 15.89 -6.14
N ASN A 147 -19.13 16.27 -5.41
CA ASN A 147 -19.06 16.29 -3.95
C ASN A 147 -19.27 14.92 -3.27
N ASN A 148 -18.96 13.82 -3.96
CA ASN A 148 -18.96 12.48 -3.40
C ASN A 148 -17.53 12.00 -3.16
N ASP A 149 -17.34 11.15 -2.16
CA ASP A 149 -16.07 10.47 -1.95
C ASP A 149 -16.00 9.26 -2.90
N LEU A 150 -15.01 9.29 -3.81
CA LEU A 150 -14.89 8.35 -4.91
C LEU A 150 -13.62 7.52 -4.78
N ARG A 151 -13.72 6.26 -5.21
CA ARG A 151 -12.58 5.38 -5.50
C ARG A 151 -12.58 5.09 -6.99
N ILE A 152 -11.59 5.62 -7.69
CA ILE A 152 -11.41 5.45 -9.14
C ILE A 152 -10.26 4.49 -9.39
N THR A 153 -10.53 3.41 -10.11
CA THR A 153 -9.50 2.54 -10.69
C THR A 153 -9.29 2.92 -12.15
N LEU A 154 -8.06 3.31 -12.50
CA LEU A 154 -7.67 3.68 -13.86
C LEU A 154 -7.35 2.45 -14.73
N ALA A 155 -7.18 2.66 -16.03
CA ALA A 155 -6.86 1.60 -16.99
C ALA A 155 -5.51 0.91 -16.70
N ASP A 156 -4.57 1.62 -16.09
CA ASP A 156 -3.28 1.08 -15.62
C ASP A 156 -3.38 0.35 -14.26
N ASN A 157 -4.61 0.20 -13.72
CA ASN A 157 -4.93 -0.33 -12.40
C ASN A 157 -4.43 0.53 -11.22
N SER A 158 -4.00 1.76 -11.46
CA SER A 158 -3.77 2.69 -10.36
C SER A 158 -5.10 3.12 -9.73
N ILE A 159 -5.11 3.23 -8.40
CA ILE A 159 -6.28 3.63 -7.61
C ILE A 159 -6.07 5.06 -7.13
N ILE A 160 -7.09 5.89 -7.32
CA ILE A 160 -7.18 7.25 -6.83
C ILE A 160 -8.42 7.34 -5.94
N GLU A 161 -8.22 7.84 -4.72
CA GLU A 161 -9.29 8.10 -3.76
C GLU A 161 -9.31 9.58 -3.43
N GLY A 162 -10.50 10.13 -3.27
CA GLY A 162 -10.68 11.52 -2.87
C GLY A 162 -12.09 12.00 -3.14
N ARG A 163 -12.33 13.27 -2.82
CA ARG A 163 -13.62 13.90 -3.05
C ARG A 163 -13.69 14.48 -4.45
N SER A 164 -14.76 14.19 -5.17
CA SER A 164 -15.00 14.86 -6.44
C SER A 164 -15.36 16.32 -6.22
N THR A 165 -14.64 17.22 -6.89
CA THR A 165 -14.93 18.66 -6.85
C THR A 165 -15.73 19.12 -8.06
N GLY A 166 -15.79 18.29 -9.11
CA GLY A 166 -16.61 18.54 -10.28
C GLY A 166 -16.57 17.37 -11.24
N THR A 167 -17.61 17.24 -12.07
CA THR A 167 -17.68 16.22 -13.12
C THR A 167 -18.22 16.82 -14.41
N THR A 168 -17.66 16.38 -15.52
CA THR A 168 -18.09 16.69 -16.89
C THR A 168 -18.38 15.37 -17.62
N ALA A 169 -18.91 15.45 -18.84
CA ALA A 169 -19.13 14.28 -19.68
C ALA A 169 -17.84 13.52 -20.03
N GLU A 170 -16.67 14.16 -19.92
CA GLU A 170 -15.39 13.59 -20.35
C GLU A 170 -14.38 13.41 -19.21
N SER A 171 -14.58 14.07 -18.07
CA SER A 171 -13.61 14.07 -16.98
C SER A 171 -14.23 14.27 -15.60
N ILE A 172 -13.56 13.74 -14.59
CA ILE A 172 -13.87 13.91 -13.16
C ILE A 172 -12.67 14.60 -12.50
N SER A 173 -12.92 15.67 -11.77
CA SER A 173 -11.92 16.35 -10.93
C SER A 173 -12.01 15.86 -9.50
N ILE A 174 -10.89 15.42 -8.94
CA ILE A 174 -10.78 14.92 -7.58
C ILE A 174 -9.81 15.79 -6.79
N GLU A 175 -10.22 16.22 -5.60
CA GLU A 175 -9.34 16.79 -4.59
C GLU A 175 -8.72 15.67 -3.74
N LYS A 176 -7.39 15.66 -3.66
CA LYS A 176 -6.63 14.84 -2.73
C LYS A 176 -5.80 15.74 -1.82
N TYR A 177 -5.48 15.25 -0.63
CA TYR A 177 -4.47 15.87 0.21
C TYR A 177 -3.13 15.19 -0.01
N LYS A 178 -2.08 15.99 -0.24
CA LYS A 178 -0.71 15.51 -0.31
C LYS A 178 0.02 16.02 0.93
N GLN A 179 0.52 15.10 1.76
CA GLN A 179 1.40 15.46 2.85
C GLN A 179 2.77 15.86 2.32
N LEU A 180 3.10 17.14 2.51
CA LEU A 180 4.41 17.72 2.25
C LEU A 180 4.87 18.37 3.56
N GLU A 181 5.98 17.89 4.12
CA GLU A 181 6.60 18.45 5.33
C GLU A 181 5.67 18.55 6.57
N GLY A 182 4.68 17.66 6.67
CA GLY A 182 3.70 17.65 7.77
C GLY A 182 2.50 18.56 7.55
N GLU A 183 2.38 19.19 6.39
CA GLU A 183 1.22 20.00 5.99
C GLU A 183 0.39 19.28 4.91
N ASP A 184 -0.93 19.26 5.10
CA ASP A 184 -1.89 18.68 4.15
C ASP A 184 -2.23 19.71 3.08
N ILE A 185 -1.58 19.60 1.91
CA ILE A 185 -1.83 20.51 0.80
C ILE A 185 -2.89 19.91 -0.13
N PRO A 186 -4.04 20.59 -0.36
CA PRO A 186 -5.03 20.14 -1.32
C PRO A 186 -4.47 20.21 -2.74
N GLN A 187 -4.66 19.13 -3.51
CA GLN A 187 -4.33 19.06 -4.92
C GLN A 187 -5.52 18.54 -5.70
N VAL A 188 -5.95 19.32 -6.69
CA VAL A 188 -7.00 18.91 -7.63
C VAL A 188 -6.37 18.20 -8.82
N GLN A 189 -6.81 16.97 -9.07
CA GLN A 189 -6.40 16.16 -10.21
C GLN A 189 -7.61 15.89 -11.11
N THR A 190 -7.50 16.25 -12.39
CA THR A 190 -8.52 15.94 -13.40
C THR A 190 -8.20 14.63 -14.11
N ILE A 191 -9.18 13.74 -14.15
CA ILE A 191 -9.08 12.38 -14.70
C ILE A 191 -10.07 12.25 -15.85
N LYS A 192 -9.60 11.78 -17.02
CA LYS A 192 -10.49 11.49 -18.15
C LYS A 192 -11.30 10.23 -17.91
N ILE A 193 -12.61 10.27 -18.17
CA ILE A 193 -13.54 9.13 -18.03
C ILE A 193 -13.12 7.95 -18.91
N SER A 194 -12.54 8.21 -20.08
CA SER A 194 -12.00 7.15 -20.96
C SER A 194 -10.87 6.33 -20.34
N ASN A 195 -10.18 6.88 -19.35
CA ASN A 195 -9.11 6.19 -18.62
C ASN A 195 -9.63 5.47 -17.37
N ILE A 196 -10.93 5.52 -17.08
CA ILE A 196 -11.53 4.89 -15.90
C ILE A 196 -11.93 3.47 -16.24
N LYS A 197 -11.31 2.51 -15.55
CA LYS A 197 -11.65 1.09 -15.60
C LYS A 197 -12.85 0.77 -14.71
N ARG A 198 -12.87 1.34 -13.50
CA ARG A 198 -13.94 1.13 -12.51
C ARG A 198 -14.06 2.37 -11.63
N LEU A 199 -15.28 2.76 -11.31
CA LEU A 199 -15.57 3.86 -10.40
C LEU A 199 -16.49 3.36 -9.30
N GLN A 200 -16.20 3.76 -8.07
CA GLN A 200 -16.99 3.40 -6.91
C GLN A 200 -17.27 4.64 -6.07
N THR A 201 -18.46 4.70 -5.48
CA THR A 201 -18.89 5.80 -4.62
C THR A 201 -19.03 5.31 -3.18
N LEU A 202 -18.54 6.09 -2.23
CA LEU A 202 -18.68 5.79 -0.81
C LEU A 202 -20.15 5.94 -0.40
N THR A 203 -20.75 4.85 0.03
CA THR A 203 -22.16 4.81 0.46
C THR A 203 -22.25 4.26 1.87
N LEU A 204 -23.21 4.78 2.64
CA LEU A 204 -23.57 4.24 3.94
C LEU A 204 -24.38 2.96 3.74
N SER A 205 -23.83 1.83 4.19
CA SER A 205 -24.53 0.54 4.18
C SER A 205 -25.15 0.29 5.56
N ILE A 206 -26.39 -0.20 5.57
CA ILE A 206 -27.16 -0.60 6.75
C ILE A 206 -27.32 -2.12 6.68
N GLN A 207 -27.07 -2.81 7.80
CA GLN A 207 -27.17 -4.27 7.88
C GLN A 207 -28.61 -4.74 8.13
#